data_AF-A0A660MHI0-F1
#
_entry.id   AF-A0A660MHI0-F1
#
_cell.length_a   1.000
_cell.length_b   1.000
_cell.length_c   1.000
_cell.angle_alpha   90.00
_cell.angle_beta   90.00
_cell.angle_gamma   90.00
#
_symmetry.space_group_name_H-M   'P 1'
#
loop_
_entity.id
_entity.type
_entity.pdbx_description
1 polymer ?
#
loop_
_entity_poly.entity_id
_entity_poly.type
_entity_poly.pdbx_seq_one_letter_code
_entity_poly.pdbx_strand_id
1 'polypeptide(L)'
;MQYVETVRYGGVNWRRYPNSSRRTDREYFSRAPDGKRECYLHRQIWVDNHGAIPDGWHIHHKDGNCQNNSLENLECLSPREHIGERHKPWGRRRDELVARLARIRPLTKAWHASPEGLAKHREIGALAYKNFQGMEKPCAHCGKTFITRNLGHQDIYCSNACKSAARRKSGVDNETRRCACCGVVFIANKYAKTRCCSRHCSARFRRRTCAGV
;
A
#
# COMPACT_ATOMS: atom_id res chain seq x y z
N MET A 1 -16.10 -37.33 16.68
CA MET A 1 -15.04 -37.06 17.66
C MET A 1 -13.86 -36.44 16.93
N GLN A 2 -13.31 -35.31 17.41
CA GLN A 2 -12.10 -34.75 16.82
C GLN A 2 -10.92 -35.68 17.14
N TYR A 3 -10.27 -36.21 16.11
CA TYR A 3 -9.01 -36.95 16.25
C TYR A 3 -7.93 -35.97 16.74
N VAL A 4 -7.26 -36.33 17.84
CA VAL A 4 -6.22 -35.51 18.48
C VAL A 4 -4.96 -36.36 18.58
N GLU A 5 -3.85 -35.82 18.09
CA GLU A 5 -2.54 -36.43 18.30
C GLU A 5 -1.81 -35.69 19.41
N THR A 6 -1.09 -36.45 20.24
CA THR A 6 -0.39 -35.91 21.41
C THR A 6 1.05 -36.38 21.46
N VAL A 7 1.98 -35.47 21.77
CA VAL A 7 3.40 -35.75 22.03
C VAL A 7 3.77 -35.22 23.41
N ARG A 8 4.60 -35.96 24.16
CA ARG A 8 5.08 -35.54 25.48
C ARG A 8 6.47 -34.92 25.38
N TYR A 9 6.65 -33.72 25.91
CA TYR A 9 7.93 -33.02 25.96
C TYR A 9 7.98 -32.11 27.19
N GLY A 10 9.12 -32.08 27.91
CA GLY A 10 9.26 -31.27 29.13
C GLY A 10 8.25 -31.65 30.23
N GLY A 11 7.87 -32.93 30.31
CA GLY A 11 6.87 -33.43 31.26
C GLY A 11 5.41 -33.10 30.93
N VAL A 12 5.14 -32.28 29.90
CA VAL A 12 3.80 -31.85 29.49
C VAL A 12 3.38 -32.42 28.13
N ASN A 13 2.07 -32.44 27.90
CA ASN A 13 1.48 -32.92 26.65
C ASN A 13 1.25 -31.76 25.67
N TRP A 14 1.66 -31.97 24.42
CA TRP A 14 1.47 -31.07 23.29
C TRP A 14 0.53 -31.72 22.30
N ARG A 15 -0.41 -30.97 21.74
CA ARG A 15 -1.50 -31.53 20.93
C ARG A 15 -1.53 -30.92 19.55
N ARG A 16 -1.95 -31.72 18.56
CA ARG A 16 -2.37 -31.23 17.25
C ARG A 16 -3.70 -31.88 16.86
N TYR A 17 -4.41 -31.25 15.93
CA TYR A 17 -5.74 -31.61 15.48
C TYR A 17 -5.72 -31.84 13.97
N PRO A 18 -5.37 -33.06 13.50
CA PRO A 18 -5.11 -33.32 12.08
C PRO A 18 -6.31 -33.06 11.16
N ASN A 19 -7.52 -33.10 11.71
CA ASN A 19 -8.77 -32.85 10.99
C ASN A 19 -9.30 -31.42 11.17
N SER A 20 -8.54 -30.50 11.80
CA SER A 20 -8.96 -29.11 11.96
C SER A 20 -9.08 -28.41 10.61
N SER A 21 -10.01 -27.49 10.47
CA SER A 21 -10.10 -26.60 9.29
C SER A 21 -8.90 -25.65 9.21
N ARG A 22 -8.26 -25.34 10.34
CA ARG A 22 -7.07 -24.48 10.40
C ARG A 22 -5.79 -25.28 10.16
N ARG A 23 -4.98 -24.82 9.20
CA ARG A 23 -3.69 -25.45 8.85
C ARG A 23 -2.74 -25.55 10.04
N THR A 24 -2.66 -24.50 10.85
CA THR A 24 -1.78 -24.44 12.01
C THR A 24 -2.06 -25.57 12.99
N ASP A 25 -3.33 -25.79 13.30
CA ASP A 25 -3.75 -26.82 14.25
C ASP A 25 -3.51 -28.23 13.71
N ARG A 26 -3.54 -28.41 12.38
CA ARG A 26 -3.23 -29.69 11.74
C ARG A 26 -1.73 -30.00 11.79
N GLU A 27 -0.91 -29.00 11.52
CA GLU A 27 0.52 -29.19 11.24
C GLU A 27 1.40 -29.09 12.49
N TYR A 28 1.07 -28.20 13.42
CA TYR A 28 1.92 -27.92 14.58
C TYR A 28 1.32 -28.50 15.86
N PHE A 29 2.20 -29.09 16.68
CA PHE A 29 1.89 -29.37 18.06
C PHE A 29 1.90 -28.08 18.87
N SER A 30 0.79 -27.77 19.53
CA SER A 30 0.62 -26.57 20.35
C SER A 30 0.09 -26.91 21.74
N ARG A 31 0.24 -25.94 22.65
CA ARG A 31 -0.41 -25.92 23.97
C ARG A 31 -0.69 -24.48 24.37
N ALA A 32 -1.68 -24.25 25.23
CA ALA A 32 -1.97 -22.95 25.81
C ALA A 32 -1.77 -23.02 27.34
N PRO A 33 -0.55 -22.71 27.85
CA PRO A 33 -0.23 -22.90 29.27
C PRO A 33 -1.08 -22.01 30.20
N ASP A 34 -1.39 -20.80 29.74
CA ASP A 34 -2.19 -19.78 30.43
C ASP A 34 -3.64 -19.70 29.92
N GLY A 35 -4.03 -20.61 29.02
CA GLY A 35 -5.33 -20.61 28.34
C GLY A 35 -5.56 -19.41 27.40
N LYS A 36 -4.58 -18.53 27.22
CA LYS A 36 -4.72 -17.27 26.46
C LYS A 36 -3.79 -17.19 25.25
N ARG A 37 -2.60 -17.77 25.31
CA ARG A 37 -1.62 -17.75 24.21
C ARG A 37 -1.19 -19.16 23.83
N GLU A 38 -1.40 -19.49 22.57
CA GLU A 38 -0.85 -20.72 21.99
C GLU A 38 0.67 -20.61 21.90
N CYS A 39 1.35 -21.59 22.48
CA CYS A 39 2.77 -21.85 22.29
C CYS A 39 2.91 -23.08 21.38
N TYR A 40 3.92 -23.09 20.52
CA TYR A 40 4.20 -24.21 19.63
C TYR A 40 5.43 -25.01 20.11
N LEU A 41 5.37 -26.34 19.94
CA LEU A 41 6.37 -27.26 20.44
C LEU A 41 7.77 -26.98 19.88
N HIS A 42 7.90 -26.77 18.57
CA HIS A 42 9.17 -26.45 17.92
C HIS A 42 9.84 -25.20 18.50
N ARG A 43 9.06 -24.17 18.91
CA ARG A 43 9.60 -22.98 19.56
C ARG A 43 10.07 -23.27 20.97
N GLN A 44 9.34 -24.09 21.73
CA GLN A 44 9.77 -24.49 23.07
C GLN A 44 11.07 -25.30 23.02
N ILE A 45 11.16 -26.29 22.13
CA ILE A 45 12.38 -27.10 21.96
C ILE A 45 13.58 -26.22 21.63
N TRP A 46 13.41 -25.22 20.76
CA TRP A 46 14.46 -24.26 20.49
C TRP A 46 14.88 -23.48 21.75
N VAL A 47 13.90 -22.95 22.49
CA VAL A 47 14.16 -22.16 23.70
C VAL A 47 14.90 -22.96 24.77
N ASP A 48 14.52 -24.22 24.95
CA ASP A 48 15.11 -25.08 25.97
C ASP A 48 16.57 -25.47 25.65
N ASN A 49 16.99 -25.40 24.38
CA ASN A 49 18.34 -25.81 23.95
C ASN A 49 19.25 -24.61 23.59
N HIS A 50 18.71 -23.54 23.02
CA HIS A 50 19.45 -22.39 22.51
C HIS A 50 19.12 -21.07 23.21
N GLY A 51 18.10 -21.06 24.08
CA GLY A 51 17.65 -19.86 24.79
C GLY A 51 16.65 -19.01 23.99
N ALA A 52 16.49 -17.76 24.40
CA ALA A 52 15.42 -16.90 23.91
C ALA A 52 15.49 -16.68 22.38
N ILE A 53 14.33 -16.80 21.72
CA ILE A 53 14.18 -16.47 20.31
C ILE A 53 14.14 -14.94 20.19
N PRO A 54 14.99 -14.31 19.36
CA PRO A 54 14.97 -12.85 19.18
C PRO A 54 13.59 -12.35 18.71
N ASP A 55 13.25 -11.11 19.07
CA ASP A 55 11.93 -10.56 18.77
C ASP A 55 11.67 -10.51 17.25
N GLY A 56 10.48 -10.98 16.85
CA GLY A 56 10.10 -11.12 15.44
C GLY A 56 10.75 -12.28 14.67
N TRP A 57 11.63 -13.09 15.27
CA TRP A 57 12.26 -14.22 14.57
C TRP A 57 11.38 -15.48 14.54
N HIS A 58 11.63 -16.33 13.55
CA HIS A 58 10.87 -17.54 13.28
C HIS A 58 11.74 -18.77 13.49
N ILE A 59 11.15 -19.83 14.03
CA ILE A 59 11.76 -21.16 14.04
C ILE A 59 11.18 -21.92 12.85
N HIS A 60 12.05 -22.41 11.98
CA HIS A 60 11.70 -23.08 10.74
C HIS A 60 12.11 -24.56 10.78
N HIS A 61 11.31 -25.43 10.17
CA HIS A 61 11.62 -26.84 9.96
C HIS A 61 12.35 -27.00 8.62
N LYS A 62 13.64 -27.38 8.64
CA LYS A 62 14.51 -27.46 7.47
C LYS A 62 13.96 -28.41 6.39
N ASP A 63 13.32 -29.50 6.81
CA ASP A 63 12.68 -30.49 5.93
C ASP A 63 11.27 -30.10 5.45
N GLY A 64 10.71 -28.98 5.94
CA GLY A 64 9.34 -28.55 5.66
C GLY A 64 8.25 -29.36 6.37
N ASN A 65 8.62 -30.38 7.14
CA ASN A 65 7.69 -31.20 7.92
C ASN A 65 7.56 -30.65 9.35
N CYS A 66 6.44 -29.97 9.61
CA CYS A 66 6.15 -29.34 10.90
C CYS A 66 6.03 -30.34 12.07
N GLN A 67 5.94 -31.64 11.78
CA GLN A 67 5.85 -32.72 12.76
C GLN A 67 7.24 -33.21 13.22
N ASN A 68 8.29 -32.98 12.42
CA ASN A 68 9.66 -33.36 12.78
C ASN A 68 10.30 -32.30 13.67
N ASN A 69 10.09 -32.41 14.98
CA ASN A 69 10.54 -31.43 15.97
C ASN A 69 11.96 -31.70 16.51
N SER A 70 12.76 -32.52 15.83
CA SER A 70 14.15 -32.79 16.20
C SER A 70 14.98 -31.50 16.14
N LEU A 71 15.83 -31.23 17.15
CA LEU A 71 16.58 -29.97 17.24
C LEU A 71 17.41 -29.70 15.98
N GLU A 72 18.01 -30.74 15.40
CA GLU A 72 18.80 -30.67 14.17
C GLU A 72 17.98 -30.22 12.95
N ASN A 73 16.67 -30.49 12.95
CA ASN A 73 15.73 -30.07 11.91
C ASN A 73 15.20 -28.64 12.12
N LEU A 74 15.51 -28.00 13.25
CA LEU A 74 15.08 -26.63 13.53
C LEU A 74 16.18 -25.62 13.17
N GLU A 75 15.77 -24.46 12.67
CA GLU A 75 16.64 -23.30 12.48
C GLU A 75 15.92 -22.01 12.90
N CYS A 76 16.65 -21.09 13.55
CA CYS A 76 16.13 -19.77 13.91
C CYS A 76 16.52 -18.76 12.83
N LEU A 77 15.52 -18.15 12.20
CA LEU A 77 15.67 -17.27 11.06
C LEU A 77 15.05 -15.91 11.35
N SER A 78 15.70 -14.87 10.85
CA SER A 78 15.09 -13.56 10.72
C SER A 78 13.94 -13.60 9.69
N PRO A 79 12.98 -12.65 9.75
CA PRO A 79 11.93 -12.52 8.75
C PRO A 79 12.46 -12.46 7.31
N ARG A 80 13.62 -11.81 7.11
CA ARG A 80 14.23 -11.67 5.79
C ARG A 80 14.76 -13.00 5.25
N GLU A 81 15.41 -13.81 6.09
CA GLU A 81 15.92 -15.13 5.71
C GLU A 81 14.77 -16.10 5.41
N HIS A 82 13.75 -16.09 6.28
CA HIS A 82 12.56 -16.91 6.10
C HIS A 82 11.84 -16.60 4.77
N ILE A 83 11.65 -15.31 4.44
CA ILE A 83 11.01 -14.87 3.19
C ILE A 83 11.92 -15.07 1.95
N GLY A 84 13.21 -14.74 2.07
CA GLY A 84 14.12 -14.66 0.92
C GLY A 84 14.66 -16.00 0.44
N GLU A 85 15.03 -16.90 1.35
CA GLU A 85 15.76 -18.12 0.97
C GLU A 85 14.86 -19.35 0.83
N ARG A 86 13.79 -19.43 1.63
CA ARG A 86 12.96 -20.64 1.76
C ARG A 86 11.56 -20.49 1.15
N HIS A 87 11.03 -19.27 1.01
CA HIS A 87 9.88 -18.98 0.14
C HIS A 87 10.28 -18.74 -1.34
N LYS A 88 11.38 -19.34 -1.81
CA LYS A 88 11.74 -19.43 -3.23
C LYS A 88 10.69 -20.01 -4.20
N PRO A 89 9.60 -20.73 -3.81
CA PRO A 89 8.67 -21.19 -4.84
C PRO A 89 7.87 -20.03 -5.48
N TRP A 90 8.01 -18.78 -5.03
CA TRP A 90 7.53 -17.62 -5.81
C TRP A 90 8.37 -17.32 -7.06
N GLY A 91 9.60 -17.86 -7.17
CA GLY A 91 10.44 -17.74 -8.36
C GLY A 91 9.93 -18.59 -9.53
N ARG A 92 9.71 -19.90 -9.33
CA ARG A 92 9.10 -20.79 -10.35
C ARG A 92 7.61 -20.51 -10.58
N ARG A 93 6.88 -20.12 -9.52
CA ARG A 93 5.48 -19.67 -9.67
C ARG A 93 5.36 -18.28 -10.29
N ARG A 94 6.46 -17.57 -10.58
CA ARG A 94 6.39 -16.26 -11.24
C ARG A 94 5.93 -16.40 -12.68
N ASP A 95 6.47 -17.34 -13.44
CA ASP A 95 6.14 -17.50 -14.86
C ASP A 95 4.72 -18.04 -15.03
N GLU A 96 4.33 -19.04 -14.22
CA GLU A 96 2.96 -19.55 -14.19
C GLU A 96 1.95 -18.46 -13.76
N LEU A 97 2.30 -17.65 -12.75
CA LEU A 97 1.48 -16.51 -12.32
C LEU A 97 1.39 -15.46 -13.42
N VAL A 98 2.50 -15.14 -14.09
CA VAL A 98 2.54 -14.18 -15.19
C VAL A 98 1.69 -14.68 -16.35
N ALA A 99 1.82 -15.95 -16.75
CA ALA A 99 0.99 -16.58 -17.78
C ALA A 99 -0.49 -16.59 -17.40
N ARG A 100 -0.80 -16.93 -16.14
CA ARG A 100 -2.17 -16.87 -15.60
C ARG A 100 -2.74 -15.46 -15.65
N LEU A 101 -1.97 -14.46 -15.23
CA LEU A 101 -2.38 -13.06 -15.28
C LEU A 101 -2.54 -12.57 -16.72
N ALA A 102 -1.67 -12.99 -17.64
CA ALA A 102 -1.78 -12.69 -19.06
C ALA A 102 -3.08 -13.23 -19.66
N ARG A 103 -3.52 -14.43 -19.23
CA ARG A 103 -4.82 -15.00 -19.62
C ARG A 103 -6.02 -14.28 -19.00
N ILE A 104 -5.94 -13.89 -17.73
CA ILE A 104 -7.08 -13.31 -16.99
C ILE A 104 -7.31 -11.83 -17.33
N ARG A 105 -6.24 -11.04 -17.48
CA ARG A 105 -6.33 -9.59 -17.77
C ARG A 105 -7.25 -9.24 -18.96
N PRO A 106 -7.18 -9.89 -20.13
CA PRO A 106 -8.09 -9.58 -21.23
C PRO A 106 -9.55 -9.90 -20.89
N LEU A 107 -9.82 -11.00 -20.18
CA LEU A 107 -11.17 -11.36 -19.74
C LEU A 107 -11.72 -10.33 -18.75
N THR A 108 -10.90 -9.92 -17.77
CA THR A 108 -11.25 -8.86 -16.83
C THR A 108 -11.54 -7.55 -17.56
N LYS A 109 -10.69 -7.14 -18.51
CA LYS A 109 -10.90 -5.93 -19.33
C LYS A 109 -12.20 -6.02 -20.12
N ALA A 110 -12.48 -7.16 -20.77
CA ALA A 110 -13.70 -7.38 -21.54
C ALA A 110 -14.95 -7.28 -20.66
N TRP A 111 -14.94 -7.88 -19.47
CA TRP A 111 -16.06 -7.78 -18.53
C TRP A 111 -16.27 -6.35 -18.02
N HIS A 112 -15.19 -5.62 -17.67
CA HIS A 112 -15.31 -4.22 -17.22
C HIS A 112 -15.86 -3.29 -18.31
N ALA A 113 -15.67 -3.64 -19.59
CA ALA A 113 -16.22 -2.91 -20.72
C ALA A 113 -17.65 -3.37 -21.10
N SER A 114 -18.14 -4.48 -20.55
CA SER A 114 -19.47 -5.00 -20.87
C SER A 114 -20.57 -4.15 -20.22
N PRO A 115 -21.79 -4.15 -20.79
CA PRO A 115 -22.93 -3.45 -20.18
C PRO A 115 -23.20 -3.88 -18.74
N GLU A 116 -23.07 -5.17 -18.43
CA GLU A 116 -23.27 -5.74 -17.09
C GLU A 116 -22.18 -5.26 -16.12
N GLY A 117 -20.91 -5.25 -16.55
CA GLY A 117 -19.80 -4.76 -15.74
C GLY A 117 -19.94 -3.28 -15.43
N LEU A 118 -20.29 -2.46 -16.42
CA LEU A 118 -20.55 -1.03 -16.25
C LEU A 118 -21.75 -0.77 -15.32
N ALA A 119 -22.82 -1.54 -15.46
CA ALA A 119 -23.97 -1.47 -14.56
C ALA A 119 -23.58 -1.80 -13.12
N LYS A 120 -22.76 -2.86 -12.91
CA LYS A 120 -22.28 -3.23 -11.58
C LYS A 120 -21.38 -2.16 -10.97
N HIS A 121 -20.48 -1.56 -11.75
CA HIS A 121 -19.65 -0.44 -11.29
C HIS A 121 -20.48 0.78 -10.91
N ARG A 122 -21.56 1.08 -11.65
CA ARG A 122 -22.48 2.16 -11.30
C ARG A 122 -23.19 1.90 -9.97
N GLU A 123 -23.66 0.66 -9.75
CA GLU A 123 -24.29 0.25 -8.49
C GLU A 123 -23.32 0.38 -7.30
N ILE A 124 -22.10 -0.14 -7.44
CA ILE A 124 -21.05 -0.05 -6.41
C ILE A 124 -20.71 1.41 -6.12
N GLY A 125 -20.56 2.25 -7.16
CA GLY A 125 -20.29 3.67 -7.02
C GLY A 125 -21.41 4.42 -6.28
N ALA A 126 -22.67 4.10 -6.60
CA ALA A 126 -23.83 4.67 -5.92
C ALA A 126 -23.90 4.26 -4.44
N LEU A 127 -23.60 3.00 -4.13
CA LEU A 127 -23.54 2.52 -2.75
C LEU A 127 -22.41 3.18 -1.96
N ALA A 128 -21.23 3.32 -2.57
CA ALA A 128 -20.10 4.01 -1.95
C ALA A 128 -20.45 5.46 -1.64
N TYR A 129 -21.09 6.17 -2.56
CA TYR A 129 -21.54 7.55 -2.35
C TYR A 129 -22.59 7.65 -1.24
N LYS A 130 -23.59 6.75 -1.23
CA LYS A 130 -24.64 6.72 -0.19
C LYS A 130 -24.06 6.49 1.20
N ASN A 131 -23.06 5.64 1.31
CA ASN A 131 -22.42 5.30 2.59
C ASN A 131 -21.30 6.27 2.97
N PHE A 132 -20.96 7.24 2.11
CA PHE A 132 -19.88 8.16 2.40
C PHE A 132 -20.30 9.17 3.48
N GLN A 133 -19.60 9.10 4.60
CA GLN A 133 -19.67 10.11 5.65
C GLN A 133 -18.41 10.96 5.58
N GLY A 134 -18.58 12.26 5.34
CA GLY A 134 -17.46 13.18 5.33
C GLY A 134 -16.83 13.33 6.72
N MET A 135 -15.52 13.54 6.76
CA MET A 135 -14.77 13.84 7.98
C MET A 135 -14.35 15.30 7.96
N GLU A 136 -14.35 15.93 9.13
CA GLU A 136 -13.78 17.26 9.30
C GLU A 136 -12.26 17.23 9.30
N LYS A 137 -11.64 18.11 8.51
CA LYS A 137 -10.20 18.29 8.55
C LYS A 137 -9.77 19.69 8.10
N PRO A 138 -8.56 20.15 8.46
CA PRO A 138 -8.07 21.46 8.06
C PRO A 138 -7.66 21.50 6.57
N CYS A 139 -7.97 22.59 5.89
CA CYS A 139 -7.51 22.86 4.53
C CYS A 139 -6.00 23.14 4.49
N ALA A 140 -5.25 22.43 3.65
CA ALA A 140 -3.80 22.60 3.55
C ALA A 140 -3.34 23.97 3.03
N HIS A 141 -4.24 24.78 2.45
CA HIS A 141 -3.93 26.13 1.97
C HIS A 141 -4.32 27.22 2.97
N CYS A 142 -5.57 27.21 3.45
CA CYS A 142 -6.12 28.31 4.26
C CYS A 142 -6.33 27.97 5.74
N GLY A 143 -6.08 26.72 6.15
CA GLY A 143 -6.25 26.26 7.53
C GLY A 143 -7.70 26.05 7.99
N LYS A 144 -8.70 26.59 7.27
CA LYS A 144 -10.12 26.44 7.63
C LYS A 144 -10.54 24.97 7.63
N THR A 145 -11.26 24.57 8.67
CA THR A 145 -11.91 23.26 8.76
C THR A 145 -12.96 23.11 7.67
N PHE A 146 -13.00 21.95 7.04
CA PHE A 146 -14.02 21.60 6.06
C PHE A 146 -14.34 20.11 6.12
N ILE A 147 -15.56 19.76 5.69
CA ILE A 147 -16.00 18.38 5.57
C ILE A 147 -15.57 17.85 4.20
N THR A 148 -14.87 16.71 4.17
CA THR A 148 -14.49 16.04 2.93
C THR A 148 -15.71 15.60 2.14
N ARG A 149 -15.68 15.80 0.82
CA ARG A 149 -16.75 15.48 -0.13
C ARG A 149 -16.44 14.22 -0.94
N ASN A 150 -15.17 13.84 -1.03
CA ASN A 150 -14.69 12.71 -1.81
C ASN A 150 -14.41 11.48 -0.94
N LEU A 151 -14.72 10.31 -1.51
CA LEU A 151 -14.46 8.99 -0.93
C LEU A 151 -13.01 8.86 -0.44
N GLY A 152 -12.84 8.20 0.70
CA GLY A 152 -11.53 8.02 1.33
C GLY A 152 -10.92 9.32 1.87
N HIS A 153 -11.72 10.38 2.04
CA HIS A 153 -11.28 11.65 2.62
C HIS A 153 -10.12 12.30 1.86
N GLN A 154 -10.07 12.11 0.53
CA GLN A 154 -8.94 12.53 -0.32
C GLN A 154 -8.82 14.05 -0.52
N ASP A 155 -9.86 14.83 -0.21
CA ASP A 155 -9.85 16.28 -0.42
C ASP A 155 -8.73 16.95 0.36
N ILE A 156 -7.78 17.62 -0.28
CA ILE A 156 -6.70 18.30 0.46
C ILE A 156 -7.08 19.75 0.82
N TYR A 157 -8.04 20.32 0.09
CA TYR A 157 -8.40 21.73 0.16
C TYR A 157 -9.91 21.89 0.30
N CYS A 158 -10.35 22.94 1.01
CA CYS A 158 -11.78 23.21 1.20
C CYS A 158 -12.54 23.56 -0.10
N SER A 159 -11.83 24.03 -1.13
CA SER A 159 -12.41 24.46 -2.40
C SER A 159 -11.41 24.43 -3.56
N ASN A 160 -11.92 24.45 -4.81
CA ASN A 160 -11.11 24.64 -6.01
C ASN A 160 -10.32 25.95 -5.99
N ALA A 161 -10.83 26.99 -5.32
CA ALA A 161 -10.09 28.24 -5.15
C ALA A 161 -8.82 28.03 -4.31
N CYS A 162 -8.92 27.32 -3.18
CA CYS A 162 -7.76 26.97 -2.36
C CYS A 162 -6.79 26.03 -3.07
N LYS A 163 -7.30 25.03 -3.81
CA LYS A 163 -6.47 24.14 -4.64
C LYS A 163 -5.66 24.91 -5.68
N SER A 164 -6.31 25.80 -6.44
CA SER A 164 -5.67 26.63 -7.45
C SER A 164 -4.71 27.66 -6.84
N ALA A 165 -5.03 28.21 -5.67
CA ALA A 165 -4.13 29.12 -4.95
C ALA A 165 -2.87 28.40 -4.45
N ALA A 166 -3.01 27.20 -3.88
CA ALA A 166 -1.89 26.37 -3.46
C ALA A 166 -0.97 26.00 -4.63
N ARG A 167 -1.55 25.62 -5.78
CA ARG A 167 -0.79 25.32 -7.00
C ARG A 167 -0.06 26.53 -7.57
N ARG A 168 -0.66 27.72 -7.52
CA ARG A 168 0.03 28.96 -7.91
C ARG A 168 1.17 29.30 -6.95
N LYS A 169 0.95 29.13 -5.64
CA LYS A 169 1.96 29.37 -4.61
C LYS A 169 3.16 28.42 -4.72
N SER A 170 2.96 27.18 -5.15
CA SER A 170 4.07 26.23 -5.34
C SER A 170 5.00 26.58 -6.50
N GLY A 171 4.56 27.42 -7.43
CA GLY A 171 5.36 27.82 -8.60
C GLY A 171 5.60 26.72 -9.63
N VAL A 172 4.95 25.55 -9.50
CA VAL A 172 5.15 24.39 -10.39
C VAL A 172 4.86 24.70 -11.87
N ASP A 173 3.98 25.66 -12.14
CA ASP A 173 3.61 26.08 -13.49
C ASP A 173 4.33 27.38 -13.92
N ASN A 174 5.35 27.81 -13.19
CA ASN A 174 6.15 28.96 -13.57
C ASN A 174 7.22 28.55 -14.60
N GLU A 175 7.40 29.39 -15.60
CA GLU A 175 8.40 29.24 -16.63
C GLU A 175 9.20 30.53 -16.78
N THR A 176 10.40 30.38 -17.34
CA THR A 176 11.31 31.47 -17.58
C THR A 176 11.09 32.01 -19.00
N ARG A 177 10.81 33.31 -19.12
CA ARG A 177 10.55 34.00 -20.40
C ARG A 177 11.52 35.16 -20.60
N ARG A 178 11.75 35.55 -21.85
CA ARG A 178 12.45 36.81 -22.18
C ARG A 178 11.44 37.92 -22.43
N CYS A 179 11.70 39.10 -21.89
CA CYS A 179 10.83 40.25 -22.06
C CYS A 179 10.85 40.74 -23.51
N ALA A 180 9.67 40.85 -24.13
CA ALA A 180 9.53 41.35 -25.51
C ALA A 180 9.94 42.83 -25.69
N CYS A 181 10.09 43.61 -24.60
CA CYS A 181 10.50 45.01 -24.64
C CYS A 181 12.00 45.23 -24.41
N CYS A 182 12.59 44.57 -23.42
CA CYS A 182 13.98 44.79 -22.98
C CYS A 182 14.87 43.55 -23.03
N GLY A 183 14.35 42.38 -23.41
CA GLY A 183 15.11 41.13 -23.52
C GLY A 183 15.46 40.46 -22.18
N VAL A 184 15.28 41.14 -21.05
CA VAL A 184 15.57 40.62 -19.70
C VAL A 184 14.71 39.38 -19.41
N VAL A 185 15.35 38.40 -18.79
CA VAL A 185 14.72 37.15 -18.37
C VAL A 185 13.85 37.39 -17.13
N PHE A 186 12.62 36.87 -17.15
CA PHE A 186 11.68 36.98 -16.04
C PHE A 186 10.86 35.72 -15.88
N ILE A 187 10.34 35.49 -14.68
CA ILE A 187 9.49 34.35 -14.37
C ILE A 187 8.03 34.75 -14.60
N ALA A 188 7.31 33.92 -15.33
CA ALA A 188 5.86 34.07 -15.51
C ALA A 188 5.19 32.71 -15.35
N ASN A 189 3.94 32.71 -14.90
CA ASN A 189 3.13 31.51 -14.98
C ASN A 189 2.89 31.15 -16.46
N LYS A 190 3.02 29.87 -16.83
CA LYS A 190 2.87 29.42 -18.23
C LYS A 190 1.50 29.77 -18.83
N TYR A 191 0.45 29.85 -18.01
CA TYR A 191 -0.89 30.25 -18.45
C TYR A 191 -1.08 31.77 -18.55
N ALA A 192 -0.15 32.58 -18.02
CA ALA A 192 -0.23 34.03 -18.12
C ALA A 192 0.09 34.49 -19.54
N LYS A 193 -0.65 35.46 -20.07
CA LYS A 193 -0.36 36.12 -21.37
C LYS A 193 0.75 37.18 -21.26
N THR A 194 1.41 37.29 -20.12
CA THR A 194 2.42 38.32 -19.83
C THR A 194 3.67 38.09 -20.68
N ARG A 195 3.97 39.03 -21.57
CA ARG A 195 5.14 39.01 -22.48
C ARG A 195 6.30 39.90 -22.02
N CYS A 196 6.09 40.70 -20.97
CA CYS A 196 7.05 41.69 -20.50
C CYS A 196 7.34 41.53 -19.01
N CYS A 197 8.57 41.86 -18.59
CA CYS A 197 9.01 41.68 -17.21
C CYS A 197 8.34 42.64 -16.22
N SER A 198 7.81 43.78 -16.68
CA SER A 198 7.18 44.79 -15.82
C SER A 198 6.05 45.54 -16.52
N ARG A 199 5.20 46.24 -15.74
CA ARG A 199 4.15 47.13 -16.27
C ARG A 199 4.75 48.24 -17.15
N HIS A 200 5.90 48.77 -16.77
CA HIS A 200 6.62 49.79 -17.57
C HIS A 200 7.04 49.23 -18.94
N CYS A 201 7.67 48.05 -18.97
CA CYS A 201 8.02 47.38 -20.23
C CYS A 201 6.79 47.01 -21.06
N SER A 202 5.69 46.62 -20.41
CA SER A 202 4.42 46.34 -21.11
C SER A 202 3.83 47.60 -21.76
N ALA A 203 3.85 48.73 -21.06
CA ALA A 203 3.38 50.01 -21.60
C ALA A 203 4.26 50.48 -22.77
N ARG A 204 5.58 50.39 -22.63
CA ARG A 204 6.53 50.73 -23.70
C ARG A 204 6.37 49.83 -24.92
N PHE A 205 6.20 48.51 -24.72
CA PHE A 205 5.96 47.55 -25.80
C PHE A 205 4.68 47.91 -26.58
N ARG A 206 3.57 48.21 -25.88
CA ARG A 206 2.32 48.63 -26.52
C ARG A 206 2.47 49.91 -27.35
N ARG A 207 3.19 50.91 -26.83
CA ARG A 207 3.43 52.16 -27.57
C ARG A 207 4.25 51.93 -28.85
N ARG A 208 5.28 51.07 -28.80
CA ARG A 208 6.10 50.73 -29.98
C ARG A 208 5.30 49.96 -31.04
N THR A 209 4.40 49.06 -30.63
CA THR A 209 3.56 48.31 -31.57
C THR A 209 2.47 49.16 -32.22
N CYS A 210 1.97 50.20 -31.55
CA CYS A 210 0.97 51.11 -32.13
C CYS A 210 1.58 52.22 -33.00
N ALA A 211 2.87 52.52 -32.86
CA ALA A 211 3.56 53.55 -33.66
C ALA A 211 4.14 53.03 -34.99
N GLY A 212 4.02 51.73 -35.26
CA GLY A 212 4.50 51.08 -36.49
C GLY A 212 3.38 50.54 -37.38
N VAL A 213 2.15 51.03 -37.21
CA VAL A 213 0.97 50.79 -38.06
C VAL A 213 0.50 52.13 -38.59
#